data_AF-A0A965CBL5-F1
#
_entry.id   AF-A0A965CBL5-F1
#
_cell.length_a   1.000
_cell.length_b   1.000
_cell.length_c   1.000
_cell.angle_alpha   90.00
_cell.angle_beta   90.00
_cell.angle_gamma   90.00
#
_symmetry.space_group_name_H-M   'P 1'
#
loop_
_entity.id
_entity.type
_entity.pdbx_description
1 polymer ?
#
loop_
_entity_poly.entity_id
_entity_poly.type
_entity_poly.pdbx_seq_one_letter_code
_entity_poly.pdbx_strand_id
1 'polypeptide(L)'
;MDQNLGSQRVHNTELGFNTTRMMFTFGNIAAIAVNVFADLDSSSKIALSSFVVLLNLASLLSFDTELKQFEAISKDTNSENSNYSNVGASSPWGGFRIFCALICVIASVTQLMAINA
;
A
#
# COMPACT_ATOMS: atom_id res chain seq x y z
N MET A 1 -7.14 30.80 -4.96
CA MET A 1 -8.09 29.72 -5.30
C MET A 1 -7.35 28.39 -5.48
N ASP A 2 -6.11 28.40 -5.95
CA ASP A 2 -5.28 27.20 -6.19
C ASP A 2 -4.80 26.47 -4.93
N GLN A 3 -4.50 27.19 -3.85
CA GLN A 3 -4.01 26.60 -2.59
C GLN A 3 -5.04 25.66 -1.92
N ASN A 4 -6.34 25.97 -2.07
CA ASN A 4 -7.44 25.11 -1.58
C ASN A 4 -7.64 23.85 -2.43
N LEU A 5 -7.26 23.89 -3.72
CA LEU A 5 -7.30 22.73 -4.61
C LEU A 5 -6.08 21.83 -4.38
N GLY A 6 -4.90 22.42 -4.16
CA GLY A 6 -3.69 21.69 -3.77
C GLY A 6 -3.86 20.90 -2.47
N SER A 7 -4.42 21.53 -1.43
CA SER A 7 -4.67 20.87 -0.14
C SER A 7 -5.70 19.73 -0.23
N GLN A 8 -6.75 19.88 -1.04
CA GLN A 8 -7.72 18.80 -1.28
C GLN A 8 -7.08 17.62 -2.03
N ARG A 9 -6.23 17.87 -3.03
CA ARG A 9 -5.52 16.81 -3.76
C ARG A 9 -4.57 16.04 -2.84
N VAL A 10 -3.81 16.75 -2.00
CA VAL A 10 -2.95 16.13 -0.96
C VAL A 10 -3.78 15.26 -0.02
N HIS A 11 -4.87 15.80 0.54
CA HIS A 11 -5.71 15.07 1.48
C HIS A 11 -6.30 13.79 0.88
N ASN A 12 -6.76 13.84 -0.38
CA ASN A 12 -7.30 12.67 -1.06
C ASN A 12 -6.24 11.58 -1.29
N THR A 13 -5.01 11.97 -1.63
CA THR A 13 -3.90 11.01 -1.79
C THR A 13 -3.47 10.42 -0.44
N GLU A 14 -3.46 11.20 0.63
CA GLU A 14 -3.24 10.70 2.00
C GLU A 14 -4.32 9.72 2.46
N LEU A 15 -5.58 10.02 2.16
CA LEU A 15 -6.70 9.14 2.47
C LEU A 15 -6.59 7.81 1.70
N GLY A 16 -6.23 7.88 0.41
CA GLY A 16 -5.95 6.69 -0.41
C GLY A 16 -4.86 5.84 0.24
N PHE A 17 -3.70 6.43 0.49
CA PHE A 17 -2.56 5.74 1.08
C PHE A 17 -2.86 5.10 2.43
N ASN A 18 -3.59 5.80 3.30
CA ASN A 18 -3.98 5.24 4.58
C ASN A 18 -4.99 4.08 4.42
N THR A 19 -5.91 4.18 3.45
CA THR A 19 -6.86 3.11 3.11
C THR A 19 -6.13 1.87 2.60
N THR A 20 -5.16 2.05 1.69
CA THR A 20 -4.33 0.95 1.18
C THR A 20 -3.51 0.32 2.29
N ARG A 21 -2.91 1.12 3.17
CA ARG A 21 -2.20 0.62 4.35
C ARG A 21 -3.10 -0.19 5.28
N MET A 22 -4.33 0.27 5.52
CA MET A 22 -5.30 -0.45 6.33
C MET A 22 -5.70 -1.78 5.67
N MET A 23 -6.05 -1.78 4.37
CA MET A 23 -6.42 -2.99 3.64
C MET A 23 -5.28 -4.02 3.61
N PHE A 24 -4.04 -3.56 3.37
CA PHE A 24 -2.85 -4.39 3.46
C PHE A 24 -2.71 -5.01 4.84
N THR A 25 -2.78 -4.20 5.90
CA THR A 25 -2.55 -4.68 7.27
C THR A 25 -3.66 -5.62 7.73
N PHE A 26 -4.92 -5.18 7.66
CA PHE A 26 -6.06 -5.96 8.14
C PHE A 26 -6.34 -7.18 7.27
N GLY A 27 -6.16 -7.09 5.95
CA GLY A 27 -6.31 -8.24 5.06
C GLY A 27 -5.28 -9.32 5.38
N ASN A 28 -4.01 -8.93 5.62
CA ASN A 28 -2.96 -9.89 5.97
C ASN A 28 -3.17 -10.46 7.39
N ILE A 29 -3.63 -9.67 8.37
CA ILE A 29 -4.00 -10.17 9.71
C ILE A 29 -5.17 -11.17 9.62
N ALA A 30 -6.18 -10.86 8.82
CA ALA A 30 -7.33 -11.75 8.62
C ALA A 30 -6.89 -13.08 7.99
N ALA A 31 -6.03 -13.05 6.97
CA ALA A 31 -5.49 -14.26 6.35
C ALA A 31 -4.71 -15.12 7.36
N ILE A 32 -3.89 -14.49 8.23
CA ILE A 32 -3.18 -15.19 9.31
C ILE A 32 -4.17 -15.80 10.30
N ALA A 33 -5.19 -15.06 10.72
CA ALA A 33 -6.19 -15.57 11.66
C ALA A 33 -6.94 -16.78 11.08
N VAL A 34 -7.35 -16.73 9.81
CA VAL A 34 -7.97 -17.88 9.13
C VAL A 34 -6.99 -19.05 9.10
N ASN A 35 -5.73 -18.84 8.74
CA ASN A 35 -4.74 -19.92 8.70
C ASN A 35 -4.49 -20.58 10.08
N VAL A 36 -4.52 -19.79 11.15
CA VAL A 36 -4.23 -20.28 12.51
C VAL A 36 -5.43 -20.94 13.16
N PHE A 37 -6.64 -20.42 12.94
CA PHE A 37 -7.84 -20.83 13.68
C PHE A 37 -8.83 -21.68 12.88
N ALA A 38 -8.78 -21.67 11.55
CA ALA A 38 -9.65 -22.51 10.74
C ALA A 38 -8.99 -23.87 10.46
N ASP A 39 -9.78 -24.94 10.51
CA ASP A 39 -9.37 -26.24 10.01
C ASP A 39 -9.52 -26.26 8.49
N LEU A 40 -8.40 -26.03 7.79
CA LEU A 40 -8.37 -25.84 6.34
C LEU A 40 -8.02 -27.14 5.63
N ASP A 41 -8.93 -27.63 4.79
CA ASP A 41 -8.64 -28.68 3.83
C ASP A 41 -7.73 -28.17 2.68
N SER A 42 -7.23 -29.08 1.85
CA SER A 42 -6.31 -28.73 0.76
C SER A 42 -6.91 -27.69 -0.21
N SER A 43 -8.21 -27.78 -0.49
CA SER A 43 -8.90 -26.82 -1.35
C SER A 43 -8.95 -25.43 -0.73
N SER A 44 -9.26 -25.33 0.57
CA SER A 44 -9.32 -24.07 1.31
C SER A 44 -7.95 -23.43 1.47
N LYS A 45 -6.87 -24.22 1.64
CA LYS A 45 -5.49 -23.72 1.65
C LYS A 45 -5.09 -23.07 0.31
N ILE A 46 -5.49 -23.67 -0.81
CA ILE A 46 -5.25 -23.10 -2.16
C ILE A 46 -6.05 -21.80 -2.35
N ALA A 47 -7.30 -21.78 -1.90
CA ALA A 47 -8.14 -20.58 -1.97
C ALA A 47 -7.55 -19.44 -1.14
N LEU A 48 -7.13 -19.73 0.10
CA LEU A 48 -6.50 -18.74 0.98
C LEU A 48 -5.15 -18.24 0.41
N SER A 49 -4.34 -19.15 -0.13
CA SER A 49 -3.08 -18.80 -0.82
C SER A 49 -3.33 -17.84 -1.99
N SER A 50 -4.35 -18.11 -2.80
CA SER A 50 -4.74 -17.26 -3.93
C SER A 50 -5.23 -15.89 -3.46
N PHE A 51 -6.02 -15.85 -2.39
CA PHE A 51 -6.49 -14.62 -1.77
C PHE A 51 -5.33 -13.76 -1.26
N VAL A 52 -4.36 -14.35 -0.57
CA VAL A 52 -3.15 -13.66 -0.08
C VAL A 52 -2.36 -13.03 -1.23
N VAL A 53 -2.18 -13.75 -2.33
CA VAL A 53 -1.49 -13.22 -3.52
C VAL A 53 -2.25 -12.03 -4.09
N LEU A 54 -3.56 -12.16 -4.30
CA LEU A 54 -4.40 -11.10 -4.85
C LEU A 54 -4.41 -9.86 -3.96
N LEU A 55 -4.55 -10.04 -2.64
CA LEU A 55 -4.53 -8.95 -1.66
C LEU A 55 -3.23 -8.16 -1.72
N ASN A 56 -2.09 -8.85 -1.73
CA ASN A 56 -0.78 -8.21 -1.73
C ASN A 56 -0.45 -7.57 -3.08
N LEU A 57 -0.90 -8.16 -4.20
CA LEU A 57 -0.77 -7.55 -5.53
C LEU A 57 -1.64 -6.29 -5.66
N ALA A 58 -2.89 -6.32 -5.19
CA ALA A 58 -3.76 -5.16 -5.18
C ALA A 58 -3.18 -4.04 -4.32
N SER A 59 -2.66 -4.37 -3.14
CA SER A 59 -2.00 -3.41 -2.24
C SER A 59 -0.76 -2.78 -2.89
N LEU A 60 0.05 -3.58 -3.59
CA LEU A 60 1.20 -3.10 -4.35
C LEU A 60 0.80 -2.07 -5.43
N LEU A 61 -0.21 -2.40 -6.25
CA LEU A 61 -0.69 -1.51 -7.30
C LEU A 61 -1.27 -0.20 -6.74
N SER A 62 -1.99 -0.27 -5.62
CA SER A 62 -2.51 0.92 -4.94
C SER A 62 -1.40 1.79 -4.37
N PHE A 63 -0.43 1.21 -3.65
CA PHE A 63 0.71 1.96 -3.12
C PHE A 63 1.51 2.65 -4.24
N ASP A 64 1.76 1.96 -5.36
CA ASP A 64 2.44 2.54 -6.51
C ASP A 64 1.67 3.72 -7.10
N THR A 65 0.34 3.59 -7.22
CA THR A 65 -0.54 4.64 -7.74
C THR A 65 -0.54 5.87 -6.82
N GLU A 66 -0.70 5.66 -5.51
CA GLU A 66 -0.74 6.74 -4.52
C GLU A 66 0.61 7.46 -4.39
N LEU A 67 1.72 6.72 -4.39
CA LEU A 67 3.07 7.32 -4.34
C LEU A 67 3.39 8.12 -5.61
N LYS A 68 2.93 7.68 -6.79
CA LYS A 68 3.02 8.48 -8.01
C LYS A 68 2.18 9.76 -7.93
N GLN A 69 1.01 9.70 -7.31
CA GLN A 69 0.18 10.90 -7.08
C GLN A 69 0.87 11.87 -6.11
N PHE A 70 1.43 11.37 -5.01
CA PHE A 70 2.22 12.18 -4.08
C PHE A 70 3.42 12.84 -4.78
N GLU A 71 4.15 12.08 -5.59
CA GLU A 71 5.27 12.62 -6.37
C GLU A 71 4.78 13.73 -7.31
N ALA A 72 3.70 13.53 -8.04
CA ALA A 72 3.13 14.53 -8.94
C ALA A 72 2.70 15.80 -8.20
N ILE A 73 1.95 15.65 -7.10
CA ILE A 73 1.48 16.78 -6.28
C ILE A 73 2.68 17.54 -5.69
N SER A 74 3.69 16.83 -5.17
CA SER A 74 4.87 17.47 -4.59
C SER A 74 5.66 18.32 -5.60
N LYS A 75 5.67 17.92 -6.89
CA LYS A 75 6.27 18.69 -7.98
C LYS A 75 5.40 19.87 -8.40
N ASP A 76 4.08 19.71 -8.42
CA ASP A 76 3.12 20.77 -8.74
C ASP A 76 3.14 21.89 -7.67
N THR A 77 3.31 21.54 -6.39
CA THR A 77 3.26 22.47 -5.25
C THR A 77 4.62 23.13 -4.93
N ASN A 78 5.67 22.82 -5.70
CA ASN A 78 7.04 23.30 -5.46
C ASN A 78 7.22 24.83 -5.59
N SER A 79 6.22 25.51 -6.16
CA SER A 79 6.14 26.98 -6.24
C SER A 79 5.49 27.62 -5.01
N GLU A 80 4.76 26.85 -4.20
CA GLU A 80 4.22 27.31 -2.93
C GLU A 80 5.32 27.16 -1.88
N ASN A 81 5.85 28.27 -1.37
CA ASN A 81 6.99 28.30 -0.45
C ASN A 81 6.61 27.76 0.95
N SER A 82 6.30 26.47 1.05
CA SER A 82 5.78 25.78 2.23
C SER A 82 6.71 24.64 2.64
N ASN A 83 6.71 24.26 3.92
CA ASN A 83 7.51 23.13 4.39
C ASN A 83 7.08 21.81 3.74
N TYR A 84 5.79 21.64 3.45
CA TYR A 84 5.26 20.42 2.85
C TYR A 84 5.77 20.22 1.41
N SER A 85 5.75 21.28 0.60
CA SER A 85 6.26 21.23 -0.78
C SER A 85 7.77 21.03 -0.82
N ASN A 86 8.54 21.71 0.03
CA ASN A 86 10.00 21.57 0.09
C ASN A 86 10.43 20.14 0.49
N VAL A 87 9.73 19.53 1.45
CA VAL A 87 10.01 18.14 1.86
C VAL A 87 9.54 17.15 0.80
N GLY A 88 8.35 17.35 0.24
CA GLY A 88 7.80 16.48 -0.81
C GLY A 88 8.68 16.48 -2.07
N ALA A 89 9.17 17.63 -2.50
CA ALA A 89 9.99 17.74 -3.70
C ALA A 89 11.39 17.11 -3.56
N SER A 90 11.93 17.08 -2.34
CA SER A 90 13.24 16.47 -2.03
C SER A 90 13.12 14.99 -1.62
N SER A 91 11.90 14.46 -1.51
CA SER A 91 11.67 13.09 -1.05
C SER A 91 12.03 12.05 -2.12
N PRO A 92 12.70 10.94 -1.74
CA PRO A 92 13.07 9.87 -2.67
C PRO A 92 11.87 8.94 -2.95
N TRP A 93 10.85 9.44 -3.67
CA TRP A 93 9.61 8.71 -3.97
C TRP A 93 9.85 7.34 -4.64
N GLY A 94 10.86 7.23 -5.50
CA GLY A 94 11.26 5.95 -6.09
C GLY A 94 11.71 4.91 -5.06
N GLY A 95 12.42 5.34 -4.01
CA GLY A 95 12.84 4.47 -2.91
C GLY A 95 11.64 3.97 -2.10
N PHE A 96 10.67 4.84 -1.81
CA PHE A 96 9.42 4.45 -1.13
C PHE A 96 8.61 3.45 -1.95
N ARG A 97 8.55 3.61 -3.28
CA ARG A 97 7.86 2.66 -4.17
C ARG A 97 8.50 1.27 -4.11
N ILE A 98 9.84 1.20 -4.13
CA ILE A 98 10.57 -0.07 -3.99
C ILE A 98 10.31 -0.68 -2.61
N PHE A 99 10.34 0.13 -1.55
CA PHE A 99 10.02 -0.33 -0.20
C PHE A 99 8.62 -0.93 -0.10
N CYS A 100 7.59 -0.23 -0.61
CA CYS A 100 6.21 -0.72 -0.66
C CYS A 100 6.08 -2.02 -1.48
N ALA A 101 6.82 -2.13 -2.59
CA ALA A 101 6.88 -3.37 -3.35
C ALA A 101 7.47 -4.54 -2.55
N LEU A 102 8.58 -4.30 -1.86
CA LEU A 102 9.26 -5.32 -1.06
C LEU A 102 8.36 -5.82 0.08
N ILE A 103 7.67 -4.93 0.80
CA ILE A 103 6.79 -5.38 1.91
C ILE A 103 5.63 -6.24 1.40
N CYS A 104 5.04 -5.92 0.23
CA CYS A 104 3.96 -6.72 -0.35
C CYS A 104 4.46 -8.10 -0.80
N VAL A 105 5.64 -8.17 -1.40
CA VAL A 105 6.26 -9.43 -1.81
C VAL A 105 6.60 -10.29 -0.59
N ILE A 106 7.24 -9.72 0.43
CA ILE A 106 7.62 -10.43 1.65
C ILE A 106 6.39 -10.97 2.38
N ALA A 107 5.35 -10.15 2.54
CA ALA A 107 4.10 -10.57 3.17
C ALA A 107 3.46 -11.74 2.42
N SER A 108 3.33 -11.63 1.10
CA SER A 108 2.77 -12.68 0.25
C SER A 108 3.54 -14.00 0.36
N VAL A 109 4.87 -13.96 0.17
CA VAL A 109 5.73 -15.16 0.25
C VAL A 109 5.66 -15.81 1.62
N THR A 110 5.77 -15.02 2.69
CA THR A 110 5.77 -15.55 4.06
C THR A 110 4.43 -16.21 4.38
N GLN A 111 3.31 -15.60 3.98
CA GLN A 111 1.99 -16.19 4.20
C GLN A 111 1.75 -17.44 3.35
N LEU A 112 2.19 -17.44 2.09
CA LEU A 112 2.15 -18.64 1.25
C LEU A 112 2.93 -19.81 1.87
N MET A 113 4.10 -19.53 2.43
CA MET A 113 4.88 -20.53 3.17
C MET A 113 4.14 -21.02 4.42
N ALA A 114 3.51 -20.11 5.17
CA ALA A 114 2.79 -20.47 6.39
C ALA A 114 1.48 -21.26 6.14
N ILE A 115 0.81 -21.03 5.01
CA ILE A 115 -0.44 -21.73 4.67
C ILE A 115 -0.16 -23.16 4.17
N ASN A 116 0.95 -23.33 3.46
CA ASN A 116 1.29 -24.58 2.78
C ASN A 116 2.36 -25.42 3.51
N ALA A 117 2.84 -24.95 4.67
CA ALA A 117 3.60 -25.76 5.62
C ALA A 117 2.70 -26.84 6.25
#